data_AF-A0A377I7X2-F1
#
_entry.id   AF-A0A377I7X2-F1
#
_cell.length_a   1.000
_cell.length_b   1.000
_cell.length_c   1.000
_cell.angle_alpha   90.00
_cell.angle_beta   90.00
_cell.angle_gamma   90.00
#
_symmetry.space_group_name_H-M   'P 1'
#
loop_
_entity.id
_entity.type
_entity.pdbx_description
1 polymer ?
#
loop_
_entity_poly.entity_id
_entity_poly.type
_entity_poly.pdbx_seq_one_letter_code
_entity_poly.pdbx_strand_id
1 'polypeptide(L)'
;MSDDETTPVSLIGKKMAPILIKEDGTAMPESLDIVHYVDQNYGDLLLPDDEVRSDLQAWMQAVSRYYNHLLLPRFVKLGLPEFATQSAVDYFVKKKTESIGDFSENLANSAQYIEKLQQDFTALEYLILSENGVNDQLSMEDILLFPMLRNLTCVKGLVFPPKVKAYVETMAKLFQVELYFDKAV
;
A
#
# COMPACT_ATOMS: atom_id res chain seq x y z
N MET A 1 -13.05 -8.37 9.07
CA MET A 1 -11.95 -9.36 9.06
C MET A 1 -11.66 -9.76 7.62
N SER A 2 -10.52 -10.39 7.33
CA SER A 2 -10.18 -10.78 5.93
C SER A 2 -11.18 -11.77 5.32
N ASP A 3 -11.80 -12.60 6.17
CA ASP A 3 -12.87 -13.55 5.82
C ASP A 3 -14.29 -12.95 5.86
N ASP A 4 -14.45 -11.67 6.22
CA ASP A 4 -15.75 -10.98 6.19
C ASP A 4 -16.18 -10.69 4.75
N GLU A 5 -17.12 -11.49 4.25
CA GLU A 5 -17.75 -11.27 2.94
C GLU A 5 -19.12 -10.60 3.07
N THR A 6 -19.82 -10.85 4.17
CA THR A 6 -21.20 -10.43 4.40
C THR A 6 -21.33 -8.91 4.36
N THR A 7 -20.47 -8.20 5.09
CA THR A 7 -20.52 -6.73 5.18
C THR A 7 -20.37 -6.07 3.80
N PRO A 8 -19.27 -6.27 3.04
CA PRO A 8 -19.12 -5.62 1.74
C PRO A 8 -20.17 -6.08 0.72
N VAL A 9 -20.57 -7.36 0.70
CA VAL A 9 -21.63 -7.83 -0.21
C VAL A 9 -22.96 -7.14 0.08
N SER A 10 -23.32 -6.93 1.34
CA SER A 10 -24.56 -6.22 1.69
C SER A 10 -24.55 -4.75 1.26
N LEU A 11 -23.38 -4.11 1.24
CA LEU A 11 -23.23 -2.67 0.95
C LEU A 11 -23.13 -2.40 -0.55
N ILE A 12 -22.36 -3.22 -1.27
CA ILE A 12 -21.96 -2.93 -2.67
C ILE A 12 -22.11 -4.15 -3.60
N GLY A 13 -22.72 -5.25 -3.13
CA GLY A 13 -22.99 -6.45 -3.94
C GLY A 13 -21.80 -7.36 -4.23
N LYS A 14 -20.58 -6.98 -3.83
CA LYS A 14 -19.34 -7.77 -4.02
C LYS A 14 -18.40 -7.63 -2.83
N LYS A 15 -17.56 -8.64 -2.58
CA LYS A 15 -16.53 -8.57 -1.54
C LYS A 15 -15.35 -7.71 -2.00
N MET A 16 -15.32 -6.46 -1.56
CA MET A 16 -14.28 -5.49 -1.90
C MET A 16 -14.17 -4.41 -0.83
N ALA A 17 -12.97 -3.86 -0.69
CA ALA A 17 -12.66 -2.71 0.14
C ALA A 17 -11.60 -1.84 -0.57
N PRO A 18 -11.51 -0.53 -0.29
CA PRO A 18 -12.31 0.24 0.67
C PRO A 18 -13.75 0.50 0.23
N ILE A 19 -14.59 0.90 1.19
CA ILE A 19 -15.97 1.38 0.99
C ILE A 19 -16.17 2.60 1.89
N LEU A 20 -16.55 3.74 1.31
CA LEU A 20 -17.00 4.92 2.03
C LEU A 20 -18.52 4.89 2.16
N ILE A 21 -19.05 5.11 3.36
CA ILE A 21 -20.48 5.42 3.56
C ILE A 21 -20.60 6.94 3.64
N LYS A 22 -21.29 7.54 2.67
CA LYS A 22 -21.52 8.99 2.63
C LYS A 22 -22.53 9.42 3.70
N GLU A 23 -22.62 10.72 3.94
CA GLU A 23 -23.58 11.32 4.87
C GLU A 23 -25.05 11.00 4.50
N ASP A 24 -25.33 10.81 3.21
CA ASP A 24 -26.65 10.39 2.70
C ASP A 24 -26.96 8.90 2.90
N GLY A 25 -26.03 8.13 3.48
CA GLY A 25 -26.16 6.70 3.75
C GLY A 25 -25.84 5.79 2.56
N THR A 26 -25.50 6.34 1.39
CA THR A 26 -25.12 5.53 0.23
C THR A 26 -23.65 5.09 0.30
N ALA A 27 -23.38 3.89 -0.22
CA ALA A 27 -22.04 3.30 -0.24
C ALA A 27 -21.29 3.63 -1.54
N MET A 28 -20.03 4.03 -1.42
CA MET A 28 -19.11 4.31 -2.52
C MET A 28 -17.92 3.34 -2.43
N PRO A 29 -17.80 2.38 -3.35
CA PRO A 29 -16.60 1.56 -3.49
C PRO A 29 -15.48 2.28 -4.25
N GLU A 30 -14.35 1.59 -4.46
CA GLU A 30 -13.18 2.00 -5.26
C GLU A 30 -12.35 3.13 -4.63
N SER A 31 -11.07 2.87 -4.41
CA SER A 31 -10.23 3.76 -3.61
C SER A 31 -9.99 5.13 -4.26
N LEU A 32 -9.84 5.19 -5.58
CA LEU A 32 -9.58 6.45 -6.28
C LEU A 32 -10.85 7.30 -6.38
N ASP A 33 -12.02 6.68 -6.61
CA ASP A 33 -13.30 7.39 -6.56
C ASP A 33 -13.52 8.02 -5.18
N ILE A 34 -13.19 7.29 -4.10
CA ILE A 34 -13.25 7.81 -2.72
C ILE A 34 -12.27 8.98 -2.54
N VAL A 35 -11.03 8.87 -3.04
CA VAL A 35 -10.03 9.95 -2.95
C VAL A 35 -10.54 11.21 -3.65
N HIS A 36 -11.01 11.08 -4.90
CA HIS A 36 -11.55 12.21 -5.67
C HIS A 36 -12.79 12.81 -5.00
N TYR A 37 -13.70 11.97 -4.52
CA TYR A 37 -14.88 12.43 -3.81
C TYR A 37 -14.49 13.26 -2.57
N VAL A 38 -13.56 12.77 -1.75
CA VAL A 38 -13.15 13.49 -0.55
C VAL A 38 -12.46 14.81 -0.89
N ASP A 39 -11.50 14.80 -1.82
CA ASP A 39 -10.73 15.98 -2.20
C ASP A 39 -11.60 17.08 -2.83
N GLN A 40 -12.65 16.70 -3.56
CA GLN A 40 -13.57 17.66 -4.19
C GLN A 40 -14.63 18.22 -3.24
N ASN A 41 -14.98 17.51 -2.18
CA ASN A 41 -16.13 17.86 -1.32
C ASN A 41 -15.72 18.40 0.06
N TYR A 42 -14.46 18.25 0.47
CA TYR A 42 -13.99 18.65 1.80
C TYR A 42 -12.67 19.40 1.75
N GLY A 43 -12.66 20.63 2.25
CA GLY A 43 -11.46 21.46 2.33
C GLY A 43 -11.06 22.11 1.01
N ASP A 44 -9.81 22.53 0.93
CA ASP A 44 -9.21 23.05 -0.32
C ASP A 44 -8.80 21.87 -1.21
N LEU A 45 -8.98 22.01 -2.52
CA LEU A 45 -8.57 21.01 -3.51
C LEU A 45 -7.06 20.80 -3.46
N LEU A 46 -6.62 19.57 -3.17
CA LEU A 46 -5.21 19.21 -3.09
C LEU A 46 -4.70 18.48 -4.34
N LEU A 47 -5.59 17.77 -5.05
CA LEU A 47 -5.25 16.95 -6.22
C LEU A 47 -5.86 17.59 -7.48
N PRO A 48 -5.12 18.45 -8.21
CA PRO A 48 -5.66 19.18 -9.34
C PRO A 48 -5.95 18.28 -10.56
N ASP A 49 -5.22 17.17 -10.68
CA ASP A 49 -5.30 16.21 -11.78
C ASP A 49 -4.77 14.82 -11.35
N ASP A 50 -4.90 13.86 -12.26
CA ASP A 50 -4.44 12.48 -12.11
C ASP A 50 -3.09 12.24 -12.81
N GLU A 51 -2.33 13.28 -13.13
CA GLU A 51 -1.06 13.12 -13.83
C GLU A 51 -0.05 12.39 -12.94
N VAL A 52 0.59 11.38 -13.54
CA VAL A 52 1.66 10.61 -12.93
C VAL A 52 2.79 10.56 -13.93
N ARG A 53 3.99 10.96 -13.52
CA ARG A 53 5.17 10.92 -14.39
C ARG A 53 5.44 9.49 -14.83
N SER A 54 5.75 9.34 -16.12
CA SER A 54 5.91 8.03 -16.75
C SER A 54 7.03 7.19 -16.14
N ASP A 55 8.09 7.84 -15.64
CA ASP A 55 9.21 7.19 -14.95
C ASP A 55 8.81 6.63 -13.58
N LEU A 56 8.03 7.38 -12.80
CA LEU A 56 7.45 6.89 -11.55
C LEU A 56 6.45 5.76 -11.81
N GLN A 57 5.60 5.91 -12.83
CA GLN A 57 4.66 4.85 -13.22
C GLN A 57 5.41 3.57 -13.62
N ALA A 58 6.47 3.69 -14.42
CA ALA A 58 7.31 2.56 -14.81
C ALA A 58 7.98 1.90 -13.61
N TRP A 59 8.46 2.70 -12.65
CA TRP A 59 9.03 2.21 -11.40
C TRP A 59 8.00 1.39 -10.60
N MET A 60 6.80 1.95 -10.36
CA MET A 60 5.73 1.24 -9.63
C MET A 60 5.31 -0.05 -10.35
N GLN A 61 5.23 -0.03 -11.69
CA GLN A 61 4.96 -1.21 -12.49
C GLN A 61 6.06 -2.27 -12.38
N ALA A 62 7.34 -1.88 -12.33
CA ALA A 62 8.45 -2.81 -12.17
C ALA A 62 8.41 -3.49 -10.80
N VAL A 63 8.21 -2.70 -9.73
CA VAL A 63 8.15 -3.19 -8.35
C VAL A 63 6.93 -4.08 -8.12
N SER A 64 5.75 -3.71 -8.63
CA SER A 64 4.50 -4.46 -8.41
C SER A 64 4.57 -5.93 -8.84
N ARG A 65 5.45 -6.29 -9.79
CA ARG A 65 5.65 -7.66 -10.28
C ARG A 65 6.14 -8.63 -9.21
N TYR A 66 6.83 -8.13 -8.19
CA TYR A 66 7.40 -8.98 -7.14
C TYR A 66 7.06 -8.52 -5.71
N TYR A 67 6.59 -7.28 -5.58
CA TYR A 67 6.20 -6.63 -4.33
C TYR A 67 5.37 -7.52 -3.38
N ASN A 68 4.38 -8.25 -3.90
CA ASN A 68 3.51 -9.09 -3.08
C ASN A 68 4.18 -10.36 -2.55
N HIS A 69 5.27 -10.84 -3.18
CA HIS A 69 6.07 -11.95 -2.64
C HIS A 69 6.75 -11.56 -1.33
N LEU A 70 7.11 -10.28 -1.15
CA LEU A 70 7.62 -9.77 0.11
C LEU A 70 6.51 -9.58 1.15
N LEU A 71 5.36 -9.04 0.75
CA LEU A 71 4.43 -8.46 1.70
C LEU A 71 3.33 -9.38 2.19
N LEU A 72 2.66 -10.12 1.30
CA LEU A 72 1.51 -10.93 1.71
C LEU A 72 1.87 -11.98 2.77
N PRO A 73 3.03 -12.67 2.68
CA PRO A 73 3.48 -13.57 3.74
C PRO A 73 3.80 -12.89 5.07
N ARG A 74 4.09 -11.58 5.05
CA ARG A 74 4.40 -10.79 6.24
C ARG A 74 3.14 -10.22 6.89
N PHE A 75 2.17 -9.76 6.11
CA PHE A 75 0.94 -9.15 6.61
C PHE A 75 0.20 -10.03 7.63
N VAL A 76 0.13 -11.33 7.39
CA VAL A 76 -0.49 -12.31 8.32
C VAL A 76 0.29 -12.48 9.63
N LYS A 77 1.52 -11.95 9.73
CA LYS A 77 2.39 -11.97 10.92
C LYS A 77 2.46 -10.62 11.65
N LEU A 78 1.85 -9.56 11.12
CA LEU A 78 1.94 -8.21 11.69
C LEU A 78 0.92 -7.91 12.80
N GLY A 79 0.03 -8.86 13.12
CA GLY A 79 -1.03 -8.66 14.12
C GLY A 79 -2.09 -7.65 13.68
N LEU A 80 -2.37 -7.56 12.37
CA LEU A 80 -3.38 -6.66 11.85
C LEU A 80 -4.80 -7.16 12.20
N PRO A 81 -5.77 -6.27 12.47
CA PRO A 81 -7.12 -6.65 12.89
C PRO A 81 -7.85 -7.58 11.91
N GLU A 82 -7.59 -7.43 10.61
CA GLU A 82 -8.14 -8.28 9.57
C GLU A 82 -7.67 -9.73 9.64
N PHE A 83 -6.58 -10.02 10.36
CA PHE A 83 -5.99 -11.34 10.58
C PHE A 83 -6.09 -11.79 12.05
N ALA A 84 -7.03 -11.24 12.82
CA ALA A 84 -7.18 -11.54 14.25
C ALA A 84 -7.57 -13.00 14.56
N THR A 85 -8.14 -13.74 13.60
CA THR A 85 -8.45 -15.17 13.75
C THR A 85 -7.67 -16.03 12.77
N GLN A 86 -7.44 -17.29 13.15
CA GLN A 86 -6.82 -18.27 12.26
C GLN A 86 -7.63 -18.49 10.99
N SER A 87 -8.97 -18.43 11.04
CA SER A 87 -9.83 -18.57 9.86
C SER A 87 -9.57 -17.47 8.82
N ALA A 88 -9.38 -16.23 9.26
CA ALA A 88 -9.08 -15.10 8.39
C ALA A 88 -7.69 -15.20 7.76
N VAL A 89 -6.71 -15.70 8.52
CA VAL A 89 -5.36 -16.00 8.02
C VAL A 89 -5.44 -17.11 6.98
N ASP A 90 -6.06 -18.26 7.29
CA ASP A 90 -6.14 -19.41 6.40
C ASP A 90 -6.88 -19.07 5.10
N TYR A 91 -7.99 -18.33 5.19
CA TYR A 91 -8.71 -17.82 4.03
C TYR A 91 -7.80 -16.96 3.14
N PHE A 92 -7.06 -16.02 3.73
CA PHE A 92 -6.19 -15.12 2.99
C PHE A 92 -5.01 -15.86 2.35
N VAL A 93 -4.33 -16.70 3.11
CA VAL A 93 -3.19 -17.52 2.63
C VAL A 93 -3.66 -18.38 1.46
N LYS A 94 -4.74 -19.15 1.63
CA LYS A 94 -5.28 -20.00 0.56
C LYS A 94 -5.54 -19.20 -0.72
N LYS A 95 -6.25 -18.08 -0.61
CA LYS A 95 -6.59 -17.23 -1.77
C LYS A 95 -5.37 -16.60 -2.43
N LYS A 96 -4.36 -16.17 -1.65
CA LYS A 96 -3.19 -15.47 -2.18
C LYS A 96 -2.11 -16.41 -2.68
N THR A 97 -2.03 -17.64 -2.18
CA THR A 97 -1.13 -18.68 -2.72
C THR A 97 -1.41 -18.96 -4.20
N GLU A 98 -2.67 -18.86 -4.65
CA GLU A 98 -3.03 -18.98 -6.07
C GLU A 98 -2.37 -17.90 -6.96
N SER A 99 -2.05 -16.73 -6.39
CA SER A 99 -1.48 -15.60 -7.13
C SER A 99 0.04 -15.48 -6.99
N ILE A 100 0.59 -15.78 -5.80
CA ILE A 100 2.01 -15.54 -5.50
C ILE A 100 2.81 -16.79 -5.16
N GLY A 101 2.20 -17.98 -5.19
CA GLY A 101 2.82 -19.22 -4.76
C GLY A 101 2.90 -19.36 -3.24
N ASP A 102 3.67 -20.34 -2.77
CA ASP A 102 3.74 -20.68 -1.34
C ASP A 102 4.34 -19.54 -0.51
N PHE A 103 3.72 -19.26 0.64
CA PHE A 103 4.15 -18.17 1.51
C PHE A 103 5.50 -18.46 2.18
N SER A 104 5.78 -19.71 2.53
CA SER A 104 7.04 -20.11 3.18
C SER A 104 8.20 -20.06 2.19
N GLU A 105 7.99 -20.50 0.95
CA GLU A 105 8.97 -20.36 -0.14
C GLU A 105 9.29 -18.89 -0.44
N ASN A 106 8.27 -18.03 -0.53
CA ASN A 106 8.47 -16.59 -0.73
C ASN A 106 9.27 -15.96 0.43
N LEU A 107 9.01 -16.37 1.67
CA LEU A 107 9.79 -15.92 2.82
C LEU A 107 11.24 -16.43 2.76
N ALA A 108 11.47 -17.68 2.39
CA ALA A 108 12.81 -18.23 2.21
C ALA A 108 13.61 -17.49 1.12
N ASN A 109 12.92 -17.03 0.07
CA ASN A 109 13.50 -16.24 -1.03
C ASN A 109 13.55 -14.73 -0.75
N SER A 110 13.27 -14.27 0.49
CA SER A 110 13.21 -12.83 0.81
C SER A 110 14.48 -12.08 0.42
N ALA A 111 15.66 -12.68 0.60
CA ALA A 111 16.93 -12.01 0.30
C ALA A 111 17.03 -11.57 -1.16
N GLN A 112 16.59 -12.42 -2.10
CA GLN A 112 16.57 -12.11 -3.53
C GLN A 112 15.63 -10.93 -3.85
N TYR A 113 14.43 -10.92 -3.26
CA TYR A 113 13.47 -9.84 -3.50
C TYR A 113 13.90 -8.53 -2.82
N ILE A 114 14.53 -8.59 -1.64
CA ILE A 114 15.10 -7.42 -0.96
C ILE A 114 16.25 -6.83 -1.79
N GLU A 115 17.16 -7.66 -2.31
CA GLU A 115 18.26 -7.18 -3.16
C GLU A 115 17.72 -6.48 -4.41
N LYS A 116 16.72 -7.08 -5.07
CA LYS A 116 16.06 -6.46 -6.22
C LYS A 116 15.42 -5.11 -5.86
N LEU A 117 14.73 -5.02 -4.72
CA LEU A 117 14.11 -3.78 -4.27
C LEU A 117 15.13 -2.71 -3.89
N GLN A 118 16.28 -3.07 -3.33
CA GLN A 118 17.36 -2.12 -3.06
C GLN A 118 17.90 -1.49 -4.34
N GLN A 119 18.01 -2.27 -5.43
CA GLN A 119 18.38 -1.74 -6.74
C GLN A 119 17.31 -0.77 -7.26
N ASP A 120 16.03 -1.16 -7.18
CA ASP A 120 14.92 -0.30 -7.61
C ASP A 120 14.84 0.98 -6.77
N PHE A 121 15.13 0.93 -5.46
CA PHE A 121 15.18 2.11 -4.59
C PHE A 121 16.23 3.13 -5.00
N THR A 122 17.33 2.70 -5.62
CA THR A 122 18.33 3.64 -6.15
C THR A 122 17.72 4.53 -7.23
N ALA A 123 16.85 3.99 -8.10
CA ALA A 123 16.13 4.79 -9.08
C ALA A 123 15.08 5.70 -8.41
N LEU A 124 14.34 5.17 -7.43
CA LEU A 124 13.30 5.92 -6.73
C LEU A 124 13.84 7.18 -6.03
N GLU A 125 15.04 7.09 -5.45
CA GLU A 125 15.67 8.22 -4.75
C GLU A 125 15.88 9.45 -5.65
N TYR A 126 16.07 9.25 -6.97
CA TYR A 126 16.12 10.34 -7.94
C TYR A 126 14.74 10.86 -8.35
N LEU A 127 13.70 10.02 -8.27
CA LEU A 127 12.34 10.36 -8.70
C LEU A 127 11.57 11.18 -7.65
N ILE A 128 11.83 10.93 -6.37
CA ILE A 128 11.31 11.74 -5.26
C ILE A 128 12.01 13.09 -5.34
N LEU A 129 11.27 14.16 -5.61
CA LEU A 129 11.84 15.52 -5.67
C LEU A 129 11.94 16.13 -4.28
N SER A 130 10.91 15.96 -3.45
CA SER A 130 10.80 16.50 -2.08
C SER A 130 10.23 15.47 -1.11
N GLU A 131 10.50 15.64 0.18
CA GLU A 131 9.88 14.81 1.24
C GLU A 131 8.41 15.17 1.48
N ASN A 132 7.97 16.37 1.05
CA ASN A 132 6.59 16.85 1.18
C ASN A 132 5.71 16.50 -0.02
N GLY A 133 6.26 15.84 -1.03
CA GLY A 133 5.56 15.42 -2.24
C GLY A 133 6.54 14.84 -3.25
N VAL A 134 6.21 13.69 -3.85
CA VAL A 134 7.10 13.02 -4.81
C VAL A 134 7.45 13.94 -5.97
N ASN A 135 6.52 14.82 -6.37
CA ASN A 135 6.69 15.83 -7.40
C ASN A 135 6.81 17.27 -6.85
N ASP A 136 7.50 17.45 -5.71
CA ASP A 136 7.69 18.73 -5.00
C ASP A 136 6.44 19.32 -4.32
N GLN A 137 5.26 18.89 -4.75
CA GLN A 137 3.96 19.16 -4.14
C GLN A 137 3.15 17.87 -4.03
N LEU A 138 2.12 17.88 -3.17
CA LEU A 138 1.17 16.77 -3.07
C LEU A 138 0.46 16.59 -4.41
N SER A 139 0.33 15.33 -4.82
CA SER A 139 -0.28 14.95 -6.09
C SER A 139 -0.82 13.53 -6.05
N MET A 140 -1.44 13.09 -7.15
CA MET A 140 -1.86 11.70 -7.30
C MET A 140 -0.69 10.71 -7.18
N GLU A 141 0.54 11.14 -7.49
CA GLU A 141 1.75 10.33 -7.28
C GLU A 141 1.91 9.88 -5.83
N ASP A 142 1.60 10.76 -4.86
CA ASP A 142 1.71 10.47 -3.44
C ASP A 142 0.65 9.47 -2.97
N ILE A 143 -0.58 9.62 -3.48
CA ILE A 143 -1.70 8.70 -3.21
C ILE A 143 -1.38 7.28 -3.69
N LEU A 144 -0.65 7.15 -4.80
CA LEU A 144 -0.28 5.86 -5.38
C LEU A 144 0.99 5.27 -4.77
N LEU A 145 2.05 6.08 -4.60
CA LEU A 145 3.36 5.61 -4.17
C LEU A 145 3.40 5.36 -2.67
N PHE A 146 2.86 6.25 -1.85
CA PHE A 146 3.01 6.17 -0.40
C PHE A 146 2.48 4.86 0.18
N PRO A 147 1.28 4.34 -0.20
CA PRO A 147 0.83 3.04 0.28
C PRO A 147 1.79 1.90 -0.05
N MET A 148 2.48 1.96 -1.20
CA MET A 148 3.49 0.96 -1.56
C MET A 148 4.66 1.01 -0.57
N LEU A 149 5.22 2.20 -0.35
CA LEU A 149 6.38 2.37 0.52
C LEU A 149 6.06 2.11 1.99
N ARG A 150 4.89 2.57 2.46
CA ARG A 150 4.41 2.35 3.82
C ARG A 150 4.32 0.86 4.15
N ASN A 151 3.80 0.04 3.23
CA ASN A 151 3.73 -1.41 3.44
C ASN A 151 5.11 -2.06 3.47
N LEU A 152 6.08 -1.59 2.66
CA LEU A 152 7.45 -2.09 2.66
C LEU A 152 8.17 -1.89 3.99
N THR A 153 7.71 -0.97 4.85
CA THR A 153 8.28 -0.78 6.20
C THR A 153 8.13 -2.01 7.10
N CYS A 154 7.30 -3.00 6.72
CA CYS A 154 7.17 -4.26 7.44
C CYS A 154 8.24 -5.31 7.08
N VAL A 155 9.07 -5.05 6.06
CA VAL A 155 10.08 -6.00 5.56
C VAL A 155 11.37 -5.83 6.35
N LYS A 156 11.65 -6.76 7.27
CA LYS A 156 12.90 -6.71 8.04
C LYS A 156 14.12 -6.91 7.14
N GLY A 157 15.15 -6.09 7.34
CA GLY A 157 16.38 -6.11 6.54
C GLY A 157 16.33 -5.29 5.26
N LEU A 158 15.18 -4.71 4.90
CA LEU A 158 15.10 -3.72 3.84
C LEU A 158 15.69 -2.39 4.33
N VAL A 159 16.69 -1.88 3.60
CA VAL A 159 17.31 -0.58 3.88
C VAL A 159 16.67 0.46 2.98
N PHE A 160 15.97 1.42 3.59
CA PHE A 160 15.41 2.56 2.88
C PHE A 160 16.50 3.62 2.67
N PRO A 161 16.75 4.08 1.44
CA PRO A 161 17.65 5.20 1.21
C PRO A 161 17.17 6.46 1.95
N PRO A 162 18.08 7.38 2.33
CA PRO A 162 17.73 8.53 3.17
C PRO A 162 16.56 9.36 2.65
N LYS A 163 16.50 9.66 1.33
CA LYS A 163 15.43 10.47 0.76
C LYS A 163 14.09 9.74 0.76
N VAL A 164 14.12 8.45 0.44
CA VAL A 164 12.92 7.59 0.45
C VAL A 164 12.40 7.46 1.88
N LYS A 165 13.28 7.25 2.86
CA LYS A 165 12.89 7.16 4.28
C LYS A 165 12.27 8.46 4.78
N ALA A 166 12.90 9.61 4.49
CA ALA A 166 12.39 10.92 4.87
C ALA A 166 11.00 11.17 4.29
N TYR A 167 10.81 10.89 2.99
CA TYR A 167 9.51 10.97 2.34
C TYR A 167 8.45 10.10 3.03
N VAL A 168 8.74 8.82 3.30
CA VAL A 168 7.80 7.90 3.95
C VAL A 168 7.43 8.37 5.35
N GLU A 169 8.39 8.83 6.15
CA GLU A 169 8.14 9.32 7.50
C GLU A 169 7.35 10.63 7.51
N THR A 170 7.59 11.52 6.54
CA THR A 170 6.85 12.78 6.38
C THR A 170 5.40 12.52 5.94
N MET A 171 5.20 11.70 4.91
CA MET A 171 3.85 11.34 4.44
C MET A 171 3.04 10.58 5.51
N ALA A 172 3.68 9.70 6.28
CA ALA A 172 3.01 8.99 7.37
C ALA A 172 2.48 9.95 8.45
N LYS A 173 3.26 10.98 8.81
CA LYS A 173 2.81 12.03 9.75
C LYS A 173 1.69 12.86 9.16
N LEU A 174 1.81 13.26 7.89
CA LEU A 174 0.82 14.06 7.19
C LEU A 174 -0.53 13.35 7.08
N PHE A 175 -0.52 12.08 6.66
CA PHE A 175 -1.73 11.27 6.50
C PHE A 175 -2.20 10.59 7.80
N GLN A 176 -1.47 10.81 8.90
CA GLN A 176 -1.78 10.25 10.22
C GLN A 176 -1.91 8.72 10.21
N VAL A 177 -1.01 8.04 9.50
CA VAL A 177 -0.98 6.58 9.44
C VAL A 177 0.30 6.03 10.09
N GLU A 178 0.15 4.91 10.79
CA GLU A 178 1.29 4.22 11.38
C GLU A 178 2.12 3.48 10.31
N LEU A 179 3.45 3.55 10.47
CA LEU A 179 4.40 2.69 9.76
C LEU A 179 4.59 1.36 10.50
N TYR A 180 5.20 0.38 9.83
CA TYR A 180 5.40 -0.97 10.35
C TYR A 180 6.83 -1.26 10.82
N PHE A 181 7.71 -0.26 10.90
CA PHE A 181 9.13 -0.48 11.27
C PHE A 181 9.29 -1.27 12.58
N ASP A 182 8.49 -0.96 13.60
CA ASP A 182 8.55 -1.65 14.91
C ASP A 182 7.96 -3.07 14.89
N LYS A 183 7.19 -3.40 13.85
CA LYS A 183 6.54 -4.70 13.65
C LYS A 183 7.18 -5.51 12.51
N ALA A 184 8.32 -5.05 11.99
CA ALA A 184 8.94 -5.64 10.80
C ALA A 184 9.41 -7.08 11.04
N VAL A 185 9.15 -7.96 10.06
CA VAL A 185 9.41 -9.42 10.12
C VAL A 185 10.20 -9.94 8.92
#